data_AF-A0A964AEL6-F1
#
_entry.id   AF-A0A964AEL6-F1
#
_cell.length_a   1.000
_cell.length_b   1.000
_cell.length_c   1.000
_cell.angle_alpha   90.00
_cell.angle_beta   90.00
_cell.angle_gamma   90.00
#
_symmetry.space_group_name_H-M   'P 1'
#
loop_
_entity.id
_entity.type
_entity.pdbx_description
1 polymer ?
#
loop_
_entity_poly.entity_id
_entity_poly.type
_entity_poly.pdbx_seq_one_letter_code
_entity_poly.pdbx_strand_id
1 'polypeptide(L)'
;MIGIPLGLLYANASEWFIHKHVLHGLGRNRKSFWSFHWHEHHRQVRQNEHHDPDYERSLWGWHAQSKEALTLTLAVAAHLPLAPIAPFFTGTLALSAWNYYRVHKRSHLDPEWARRRLPWHYDHHMGPDQNANWCVSWPLFDHLMGTRQPYVGTEREARDRDRRRAREERVAAAA
;
A
#
# COMPACT_ATOMS: atom_id res chain seq x y z
N MET A 1 0.85 23.99 18.17
CA MET A 1 0.96 23.25 16.90
C MET A 1 1.40 21.79 17.04
N ILE A 2 1.39 21.20 18.24
CA ILE A 2 1.76 19.79 18.48
C ILE A 2 0.85 18.77 17.76
N GLY A 3 -0.35 19.19 17.34
CA GLY A 3 -1.28 18.34 16.58
C GLY A 3 -0.72 17.84 15.25
N ILE A 4 0.19 18.57 14.59
CA ILE A 4 0.81 18.13 13.33
C ILE A 4 1.73 16.91 13.55
N PRO A 5 2.77 16.97 14.38
CA PRO A 5 3.63 15.79 14.60
C PRO A 5 2.86 14.61 15.20
N LEU A 6 1.89 14.85 16.10
CA LEU A 6 1.02 13.79 16.61
C LEU A 6 0.14 13.17 15.52
N GLY A 7 -0.39 13.99 14.61
CA GLY A 7 -1.19 13.52 13.48
C GLY A 7 -0.38 12.68 12.51
N LEU A 8 0.85 13.08 12.19
CA LEU A 8 1.75 12.30 11.33
C LEU A 8 2.14 10.97 11.98
N LEU A 9 2.48 10.99 13.27
CA LEU A 9 2.81 9.78 14.02
C LEU A 9 1.61 8.82 14.07
N TYR A 10 0.42 9.34 14.40
CA TYR A 10 -0.82 8.56 14.43
C TYR A 10 -1.14 7.98 13.06
N ALA A 11 -1.07 8.78 11.99
CA ALA A 11 -1.38 8.31 10.63
C ALA A 11 -0.46 7.16 10.21
N ASN A 12 0.84 7.25 10.45
CA ASN A 12 1.77 6.17 10.08
C ASN A 12 1.59 4.92 10.98
N ALA A 13 1.27 5.10 12.26
CA ALA A 13 0.90 4.01 13.15
C ALA A 13 -0.36 3.29 12.67
N SER A 14 -1.38 4.06 12.26
CA SER A 14 -2.62 3.54 11.71
C SER A 14 -2.41 2.81 10.40
N GLU A 15 -1.57 3.33 9.48
CA GLU A 15 -1.19 2.61 8.25
C GLU A 15 -0.65 1.23 8.59
N TRP A 16 0.36 1.14 9.47
CA TRP A 16 0.96 -0.12 9.87
C TRP A 16 -0.08 -1.07 10.49
N PHE A 17 -0.86 -0.58 11.44
CA PHE A 17 -1.82 -1.40 12.18
C PHE A 17 -2.95 -1.92 11.29
N ILE A 18 -3.56 -1.02 10.51
CA ILE A 18 -4.69 -1.36 9.62
C ILE A 18 -4.20 -2.30 8.53
N HIS A 19 -3.05 -2.00 7.90
CA HIS A 19 -2.54 -2.84 6.83
C HIS A 19 -2.24 -4.27 7.31
N LYS A 20 -1.57 -4.41 8.46
CA LYS A 20 -1.26 -5.71 9.07
C LYS A 20 -2.49 -6.47 9.55
N HIS A 21 -3.30 -5.86 10.41
CA HIS A 21 -4.33 -6.57 11.16
C HIS A 21 -5.68 -6.59 10.47
N VAL A 22 -6.02 -5.55 9.70
CA VAL A 22 -7.31 -5.45 9.01
C VAL A 22 -7.15 -5.94 7.58
N LEU A 23 -6.29 -5.31 6.77
CA LEU A 23 -6.18 -5.60 5.36
C LEU A 23 -5.58 -6.98 5.08
N HIS A 24 -4.48 -7.35 5.74
CA HIS A 24 -3.94 -8.72 5.64
C HIS A 24 -4.63 -9.70 6.57
N GLY A 25 -4.77 -9.35 7.85
CA GLY A 25 -5.38 -10.23 8.86
C GLY A 25 -6.79 -10.68 8.46
N LEU A 26 -7.70 -9.74 8.20
CA LEU A 26 -9.06 -10.08 7.79
C LEU A 26 -9.19 -10.31 6.28
N GLY A 27 -8.35 -9.70 5.44
CA GLY A 27 -8.47 -9.81 3.98
C GLY A 27 -8.07 -11.17 3.41
N ARG A 28 -7.31 -11.99 4.14
CA ARG A 28 -7.05 -13.38 3.72
C ARG A 28 -8.32 -14.23 3.66
N ASN A 29 -9.34 -13.90 4.45
CA ASN A 29 -10.64 -14.56 4.38
C ASN A 29 -11.47 -14.00 3.22
N ARG A 30 -11.78 -14.82 2.21
CA ARG A 30 -12.57 -14.42 1.02
C ARG A 30 -13.99 -13.92 1.32
N LYS A 31 -14.55 -14.27 2.47
CA LYS A 31 -15.89 -13.80 2.88
C LYS A 31 -15.84 -12.43 3.58
N SER A 32 -14.65 -11.94 3.92
CA SER A 32 -14.45 -10.64 4.56
C SER A 32 -14.64 -9.51 3.55
N PHE A 33 -15.22 -8.39 3.99
CA PHE A 33 -15.22 -7.15 3.22
C PHE A 33 -13.80 -6.76 2.78
N TRP A 34 -12.80 -6.97 3.65
CA TRP A 34 -11.39 -6.64 3.41
C TRP A 34 -10.68 -7.56 2.41
N SER A 35 -11.37 -8.57 1.89
CA SER A 35 -10.78 -9.56 0.97
C SER A 35 -10.24 -8.98 -0.32
N PHE A 36 -10.73 -7.79 -0.74
CA PHE A 36 -10.23 -7.09 -1.90
C PHE A 36 -8.73 -6.80 -1.80
N HIS A 37 -8.21 -6.55 -0.59
CA HIS A 37 -6.80 -6.22 -0.44
C HIS A 37 -5.90 -7.41 -0.79
N TRP A 38 -6.25 -8.62 -0.34
CA TRP A 38 -5.43 -9.81 -0.58
C TRP A 38 -5.74 -10.49 -1.92
N HIS A 39 -7.01 -10.71 -2.24
CA HIS A 39 -7.43 -11.53 -3.38
C HIS A 39 -7.64 -10.75 -4.68
N GLU A 40 -7.78 -9.42 -4.62
CA GLU A 40 -7.81 -8.54 -5.79
C GLU A 40 -6.46 -7.82 -5.90
N HIS A 41 -6.19 -6.84 -5.04
CA HIS A 41 -5.03 -5.96 -5.12
C HIS A 41 -3.68 -6.70 -5.07
N HIS A 42 -3.36 -7.41 -3.99
CA HIS A 42 -2.08 -8.15 -3.89
C HIS A 42 -1.87 -9.16 -5.02
N ARG A 43 -2.94 -9.86 -5.41
CA ARG A 43 -2.90 -10.81 -6.51
C ARG A 43 -2.53 -10.11 -7.83
N GLN A 44 -3.23 -9.03 -8.17
CA GLN A 44 -2.98 -8.27 -9.40
C GLN A 44 -1.58 -7.68 -9.40
N VAL A 45 -1.19 -7.00 -8.33
CA VAL A 45 0.13 -6.40 -8.16
C VAL A 45 1.25 -7.42 -8.37
N ARG A 46 1.13 -8.63 -7.81
CA ARG A 46 2.17 -9.67 -7.98
C ARG A 46 2.19 -10.29 -9.37
N GLN A 47 1.04 -10.39 -10.02
CA GLN A 47 0.91 -10.95 -11.36
C GLN A 47 1.39 -9.97 -12.44
N ASN A 48 1.27 -8.67 -12.18
CA ASN A 48 1.57 -7.60 -13.13
C ASN A 48 2.78 -6.76 -12.69
N GLU A 49 3.77 -7.37 -12.03
CA GLU A 49 5.06 -6.74 -11.74
C GLU A 49 4.97 -5.39 -11.01
N HIS A 50 4.16 -5.38 -9.95
CA HIS A 50 3.82 -4.24 -9.12
C HIS A 50 2.77 -3.28 -9.71
N HIS A 51 2.33 -3.48 -10.96
CA HIS A 51 1.20 -2.73 -11.53
C HIS A 51 -0.14 -3.24 -11.01
N ASP A 52 -1.08 -2.32 -10.74
CA ASP A 52 -2.46 -2.68 -10.41
C ASP A 52 -3.44 -1.97 -11.35
N PRO A 53 -4.09 -2.71 -12.27
CA PRO A 53 -5.03 -2.15 -13.23
C PRO A 53 -6.30 -1.59 -12.58
N ASP A 54 -6.61 -1.94 -11.32
CA ASP A 54 -7.76 -1.34 -10.63
C ASP A 54 -7.61 0.17 -10.42
N TYR A 55 -6.38 0.70 -10.45
CA TYR A 55 -6.14 2.14 -10.36
C TYR A 55 -6.42 2.93 -11.64
N GLU A 56 -6.60 2.25 -12.78
CA GLU A 56 -7.00 2.86 -14.05
C GLU A 56 -8.52 2.96 -14.18
N ARG A 57 -9.25 2.30 -13.27
CA ARG A 57 -10.71 2.22 -13.30
C ARG A 57 -11.36 3.41 -12.58
N SER A 58 -12.63 3.61 -12.88
CA SER A 58 -13.48 4.62 -12.23
C SER A 58 -13.75 4.32 -10.76
N LEU A 59 -13.85 5.36 -9.91
CA LEU A 59 -14.23 5.21 -8.50
C LEU A 59 -15.68 4.78 -8.28
N TRP A 60 -16.52 4.84 -9.32
CA TRP A 60 -17.92 4.40 -9.25
C TRP A 60 -18.12 2.89 -9.32
N GLY A 61 -17.05 2.12 -9.62
CA GLY A 61 -17.09 0.66 -9.60
C GLY A 61 -16.99 0.07 -8.18
N TRP A 62 -17.10 -1.25 -8.06
CA TRP A 62 -16.90 -1.97 -6.80
C TRP A 62 -15.69 -2.90 -6.89
N HIS A 63 -14.50 -2.36 -6.67
CA HIS A 63 -13.20 -3.05 -6.81
C HIS A 63 -12.19 -2.47 -5.81
N ALA A 64 -10.94 -2.92 -5.82
CA ALA A 64 -9.97 -2.58 -4.79
C ALA A 64 -9.79 -1.05 -4.60
N GLN A 65 -9.56 -0.31 -5.70
CA GLN A 65 -9.39 1.15 -5.65
C GLN A 65 -10.59 1.88 -5.02
N SER A 66 -11.83 1.55 -5.43
CA SER A 66 -13.00 2.28 -4.91
C SER A 66 -13.30 1.93 -3.46
N LYS A 67 -13.09 0.68 -3.05
CA LYS A 67 -13.18 0.25 -1.65
C LYS A 67 -12.12 0.94 -0.79
N GLU A 68 -10.88 1.07 -1.26
CA GLU A 68 -9.82 1.84 -0.60
C GLU A 68 -10.20 3.32 -0.44
N ALA A 69 -10.65 3.97 -1.53
CA ALA A 69 -11.05 5.37 -1.47
C ALA A 69 -12.21 5.60 -0.49
N LEU A 70 -13.20 4.69 -0.48
CA LEU A 70 -14.31 4.71 0.46
C LEU A 70 -13.83 4.56 1.91
N THR A 71 -12.97 3.58 2.20
CA THR A 71 -12.50 3.32 3.57
C THR A 71 -11.63 4.46 4.11
N LEU A 72 -10.78 5.06 3.27
CA LEU A 72 -10.01 6.25 3.64
C LEU A 72 -10.93 7.45 3.91
N THR A 73 -11.94 7.66 3.07
CA THR A 73 -12.92 8.74 3.26
C THR A 73 -13.68 8.57 4.58
N LEU A 74 -14.15 7.36 4.87
CA LEU A 74 -14.83 7.04 6.13
C LEU A 74 -13.90 7.21 7.34
N ALA A 75 -12.63 6.82 7.21
CA ALA A 75 -11.64 7.02 8.27
C ALA A 75 -11.43 8.51 8.57
N VAL A 76 -11.31 9.37 7.54
CA VAL A 76 -11.22 10.82 7.74
C VAL A 76 -12.51 11.37 8.36
N ALA A 77 -13.68 10.96 7.85
CA ALA A 77 -14.97 11.38 8.36
C ALA A 77 -15.15 11.07 9.85
N ALA A 78 -14.71 9.89 10.30
CA ALA A 78 -14.74 9.47 11.70
C ALA A 78 -13.92 10.39 12.63
N HIS A 79 -12.91 11.10 12.10
CA HIS A 79 -12.07 12.03 12.87
C HIS A 79 -12.51 13.50 12.78
N LEU A 80 -13.47 13.85 11.91
CA LEU A 80 -13.96 15.22 11.76
C LEU A 80 -14.54 15.82 13.05
N PRO A 81 -15.23 15.07 13.94
CA PRO A 81 -15.70 15.61 15.22
C PRO A 81 -14.59 16.20 16.11
N LEU A 82 -13.33 15.82 15.90
CA LEU A 82 -12.19 16.38 16.63
C LEU A 82 -11.77 17.77 16.13
N ALA A 83 -12.22 18.20 14.95
CA ALA A 83 -11.76 19.44 14.32
C ALA A 83 -11.92 20.71 15.18
N PRO A 84 -13.01 20.91 15.96
CA PRO A 84 -13.15 22.09 16.82
C PRO A 84 -12.13 22.16 17.96
N ILE A 85 -11.57 21.02 18.40
CA ILE A 85 -10.69 20.92 19.57
C ILE A 85 -9.23 20.70 19.15
N ALA A 86 -9.01 19.93 18.07
CA ALA A 86 -7.70 19.54 17.58
C ALA A 86 -7.57 19.75 16.05
N PRO A 87 -7.79 20.97 15.53
CA PRO A 87 -7.89 21.23 14.08
C PRO A 87 -6.63 20.82 13.31
N PHE A 88 -5.46 21.07 13.86
CA PHE A 88 -4.18 20.69 13.22
C PHE A 88 -3.98 19.17 13.18
N PHE A 89 -4.44 18.44 14.19
CA PHE A 89 -4.38 16.99 14.21
C PHE A 89 -5.33 16.43 13.13
N THR A 90 -6.61 16.82 13.16
CA THR A 90 -7.62 16.37 12.19
C THR A 90 -7.23 16.73 10.75
N GLY A 91 -6.75 17.95 10.51
CA GLY A 91 -6.26 18.37 9.20
C GLY A 91 -5.06 17.55 8.72
N THR A 92 -4.13 17.22 9.63
CA THR A 92 -2.99 16.34 9.31
C THR A 92 -3.44 14.94 8.95
N LEU A 93 -4.46 14.38 9.60
CA LEU A 93 -5.01 13.07 9.24
C LEU A 93 -5.65 13.08 7.86
N ALA A 94 -6.43 14.12 7.53
CA ALA A 94 -7.04 14.27 6.20
C ALA A 94 -5.96 14.36 5.10
N LEU A 95 -4.92 15.18 5.33
CA LEU A 95 -3.79 15.30 4.41
C LEU A 95 -2.99 14.01 4.29
N SER A 96 -2.84 13.25 5.38
CA SER A 96 -2.12 11.98 5.38
C SER A 96 -2.88 10.90 4.62
N ALA A 97 -4.21 10.79 4.81
CA ALA A 97 -5.06 9.88 4.04
C ALA A 97 -5.06 10.22 2.54
N TRP A 98 -5.14 11.51 2.17
CA TRP A 98 -4.99 11.93 0.78
C TRP A 98 -3.62 11.56 0.22
N ASN A 99 -2.54 11.83 0.96
CA ASN A 99 -1.19 11.52 0.54
C ASN A 99 -1.00 10.01 0.37
N TYR A 100 -1.47 9.20 1.33
CA TYR A 100 -1.48 7.74 1.26
C TYR A 100 -2.10 7.27 -0.06
N TYR A 101 -3.34 7.68 -0.35
CA TYR A 101 -4.03 7.26 -1.58
C TYR A 101 -3.26 7.69 -2.82
N ARG A 102 -2.76 8.93 -2.85
CA ARG A 102 -2.00 9.48 -3.97
C ARG A 102 -0.73 8.67 -4.24
N VAL A 103 0.07 8.40 -3.21
CA VAL A 103 1.36 7.72 -3.39
C VAL A 103 1.17 6.22 -3.63
N HIS A 104 0.15 5.61 -3.02
CA HIS A 104 -0.22 4.21 -3.23
C HIS A 104 -0.72 3.97 -4.66
N LYS A 105 -1.65 4.80 -5.13
CA LYS A 105 -2.10 4.77 -6.52
C LYS A 105 -0.93 4.98 -7.48
N ARG A 106 -0.08 5.98 -7.23
CA ARG A 106 1.07 6.25 -8.09
C ARG A 106 2.06 5.09 -8.11
N SER A 107 2.32 4.42 -6.98
CA SER A 107 3.27 3.30 -6.96
C SER A 107 2.82 2.14 -7.85
N HIS A 108 1.52 1.93 -7.96
CA HIS A 108 0.98 0.86 -8.80
C HIS A 108 0.72 1.26 -10.25
N LEU A 109 0.75 2.55 -10.57
CA LEU A 109 0.73 3.03 -11.96
C LEU A 109 2.14 3.24 -12.54
N ASP A 110 3.14 3.46 -11.68
CA ASP A 110 4.54 3.64 -12.06
C ASP A 110 5.44 2.78 -11.14
N PRO A 111 5.60 1.48 -11.45
CA PRO A 111 6.42 0.55 -10.67
C PRO A 111 7.89 0.98 -10.50
N GLU A 112 8.47 1.64 -11.50
CA GLU A 112 9.86 2.14 -11.42
C GLU A 112 9.97 3.36 -10.50
N TRP A 113 8.95 4.22 -10.44
CA TRP A 113 8.86 5.24 -9.42
C TRP A 113 8.68 4.64 -8.02
N ALA A 114 7.79 3.65 -7.87
CA ALA A 114 7.58 2.96 -6.60
C ALA A 114 8.87 2.36 -6.07
N ARG A 115 9.56 1.60 -6.91
CA ARG A 115 10.84 0.98 -6.63
C ARG A 115 11.89 1.97 -6.09
N ARG A 116 11.95 3.18 -6.67
CA ARG A 116 12.94 4.20 -6.29
C ARG A 116 12.51 5.06 -5.11
N ARG A 117 11.22 5.36 -4.96
CA ARG A 117 10.71 6.35 -4.01
C ARG A 117 10.00 5.76 -2.81
N LEU A 118 9.37 4.59 -2.98
CA LEU A 118 8.70 3.81 -1.94
C LEU A 118 9.22 2.35 -1.95
N PRO A 119 10.54 2.11 -1.86
CA PRO A 119 11.08 0.76 -1.96
C PRO A 119 10.48 -0.20 -0.92
N TRP A 120 10.10 0.29 0.26
CA TRP A 120 9.42 -0.52 1.27
C TRP A 120 8.05 -1.05 0.80
N HIS A 121 7.27 -0.24 0.08
CA HIS A 121 5.99 -0.66 -0.47
C HIS A 121 6.18 -1.60 -1.67
N TYR A 122 7.20 -1.35 -2.49
CA TYR A 122 7.61 -2.30 -3.52
C TYR A 122 7.98 -3.65 -2.92
N ASP A 123 8.79 -3.64 -1.86
CA ASP A 123 9.22 -4.83 -1.13
C ASP A 123 8.05 -5.59 -0.52
N HIS A 124 7.05 -4.90 0.02
CA HIS A 124 5.82 -5.50 0.56
C HIS A 124 5.15 -6.45 -0.43
N HIS A 125 5.03 -6.00 -1.68
CA HIS A 125 4.35 -6.77 -2.73
C HIS A 125 5.26 -7.75 -3.43
N MET A 126 6.49 -7.34 -3.75
CA MET A 126 7.38 -8.08 -4.64
C MET A 126 8.39 -8.96 -3.90
N GLY A 127 8.61 -8.69 -2.62
CA GLY A 127 9.43 -9.49 -1.74
C GLY A 127 8.88 -10.92 -1.53
N PRO A 128 9.72 -11.81 -1.00
CA PRO A 128 9.31 -13.18 -0.69
C PRO A 128 8.35 -13.26 0.50
N ASP A 129 8.50 -12.39 1.51
CA ASP A 129 7.63 -12.30 2.67
C ASP A 129 6.61 -11.17 2.51
N GLN A 130 5.35 -11.53 2.29
CA GLN A 130 4.23 -10.59 2.19
C GLN A 130 3.70 -10.17 3.57
N ASN A 131 4.24 -10.71 4.67
CA ASN A 131 3.91 -10.32 6.04
C ASN A 131 4.93 -9.33 6.64
N ALA A 132 5.49 -8.46 5.81
CA ALA A 132 6.48 -7.46 6.17
C ALA A 132 6.21 -6.16 5.42
N ASN A 133 6.81 -5.05 5.86
CA ASN A 133 6.73 -3.74 5.19
C ASN A 133 5.27 -3.21 5.06
N TRP A 134 4.60 -2.96 6.18
CA TRP A 134 3.19 -2.60 6.24
C TRP A 134 2.89 -1.14 5.95
N CYS A 135 3.83 -0.22 6.15
CA CYS A 135 3.58 1.18 5.86
C CYS A 135 3.67 1.44 4.35
N VAL A 136 2.85 2.36 3.84
CA VAL A 136 2.86 2.71 2.40
C VAL A 136 3.51 4.07 2.20
N SER A 137 3.11 5.08 2.98
CA SER A 137 3.57 6.46 2.76
C SER A 137 5.01 6.69 3.24
N TRP A 138 5.39 6.07 4.36
CA TRP A 138 6.72 6.16 4.97
C TRP A 138 6.97 4.96 5.92
N PRO A 139 8.16 4.33 5.99
CA PRO A 139 8.34 3.07 6.70
C PRO A 139 8.64 3.22 8.20
N LEU A 140 8.28 4.34 8.83
CA LEU A 140 8.66 4.61 10.23
C LEU A 140 8.16 3.49 11.17
N PHE A 141 6.88 3.14 11.13
CA PHE A 141 6.36 2.08 11.99
C PHE A 141 6.85 0.68 11.60
N ASP A 142 7.25 0.46 10.35
CA ASP A 142 7.97 -0.78 10.00
C ASP A 142 9.33 -0.89 10.68
N HIS A 143 10.05 0.22 10.81
CA HIS A 143 11.31 0.24 11.54
C HIS A 143 11.08 0.12 13.05
N LEU A 144 10.13 0.86 13.62
CA LEU A 144 9.84 0.82 15.06
C LEU A 144 9.34 -0.55 15.51
N MET A 145 8.52 -1.22 14.70
CA MET A 145 7.96 -2.53 15.02
C MET A 145 8.81 -3.70 14.50
N GLY A 146 9.97 -3.43 13.90
CA GLY A 146 10.87 -4.47 13.38
C GLY A 146 10.30 -5.29 12.22
N THR A 147 9.39 -4.73 11.44
CA THR A 147 8.75 -5.39 10.29
C THR A 147 9.31 -4.97 8.93
N ARG A 148 10.30 -4.07 8.89
CA ARG A 148 11.00 -3.72 7.65
C ARG A 148 11.90 -4.87 7.18
N GLN A 149 11.65 -5.37 5.97
CA GLN A 149 12.49 -6.37 5.27
C GLN A 149 12.85 -5.89 3.86
N PRO A 150 14.09 -5.43 3.62
CA PRO A 150 14.54 -5.00 2.29
C PRO A 150 14.56 -6.12 1.24
N TYR A 151 14.08 -5.83 0.04
CA TYR A 151 14.16 -6.71 -1.14
C TYR A 151 14.77 -5.99 -2.34
N VAL A 152 14.35 -4.74 -2.58
CA VAL A 152 14.95 -3.81 -3.53
C VAL A 152 16.47 -3.71 -3.31
N GLY A 153 17.23 -3.94 -4.37
CA GLY A 153 18.69 -3.86 -4.37
C GLY A 153 19.41 -5.13 -3.88
N THR A 154 18.67 -6.16 -3.48
CA THR A 154 19.27 -7.44 -3.07
C THR A 154 19.62 -8.32 -4.28
N GLU A 155 20.55 -9.26 -4.10
CA GLU A 155 20.80 -10.29 -5.13
C GLU A 155 19.55 -11.12 -5.45
N ARG A 156 18.69 -11.32 -4.43
CA ARG A 156 17.46 -12.09 -4.60
C ARG A 156 16.55 -11.41 -5.62
N GLU A 157 16.39 -10.11 -5.51
CA GLU A 157 15.62 -9.35 -6.49
C GLU A 157 16.23 -9.43 -7.89
N ALA A 158 17.56 -9.25 -8.01
CA ALA A 158 18.23 -9.33 -9.32
C ALA A 158 17.92 -10.67 -10.00
N ARG A 159 18.05 -11.78 -9.27
CA ARG A 159 17.70 -13.13 -9.74
C ARG A 159 16.22 -13.25 -10.14
N ASP A 160 15.31 -12.71 -9.33
CA ASP A 160 13.87 -12.80 -9.60
C ASP A 160 13.47 -11.97 -10.83
N ARG A 161 14.12 -10.83 -11.10
CA ARG A 161 13.92 -10.04 -12.32
C ARG A 161 14.50 -10.71 -13.56
N ASP A 162 15.70 -11.28 -13.46
CA ASP A 162 16.32 -12.03 -14.57
C ASP A 162 15.47 -13.23 -14.98
N ARG A 163 14.90 -13.95 -14.01
CA ARG A 163 13.97 -15.06 -14.27
C ARG A 163 12.70 -14.63 -15.01
N ARG A 164 12.16 -13.44 -14.69
CA ARG A 164 10.97 -12.89 -15.37
C ARG A 164 11.29 -12.52 -16.82
N ARG A 165 12.37 -11.74 -17.02
CA ARG A 165 12.85 -11.37 -18.36
C ARG A 165 13.09 -12.60 -19.24
N ALA A 166 13.78 -13.61 -18.72
CA ALA A 166 14.00 -14.85 -19.46
C ALA A 166 12.70 -15.61 -19.78
N ARG A 167 11.67 -15.52 -18.92
CA ARG A 167 10.36 -16.10 -19.19
C ARG A 167 9.63 -15.34 -20.30
N GLU A 168 9.65 -14.02 -20.28
CA GLU A 168 9.05 -13.17 -21.32
C GLU A 168 9.71 -13.40 -22.68
N GLU A 169 11.05 -13.44 -22.73
CA GLU A 169 11.80 -13.73 -23.95
C GLU A 169 11.42 -15.10 -24.55
N ARG A 170 11.28 -16.14 -23.71
CA ARG A 170 10.82 -17.46 -24.17
C ARG A 170 9.40 -17.45 -24.69
N VAL A 171 8.48 -16.72 -24.03
CA VAL A 171 7.09 -16.62 -24.48
C VAL A 171 7.01 -15.87 -25.81
N ALA A 172 7.75 -14.77 -25.95
CA ALA A 172 7.83 -13.99 -27.18
C ALA A 172 8.44 -14.79 -28.34
N ALA A 173 9.46 -15.61 -28.07
CA ALA A 173 10.07 -16.48 -29.09
C ALA A 173 9.16 -17.65 -29.52
N ALA A 174 8.14 -17.98 -28.74
CA ALA A 174 7.19 -19.06 -29.02
C ALA A 174 5.86 -18.57 -29.62
N ALA A 175 5.67 -17.25 -29.75
CA ALA A 175 4.50 -16.61 -30.35
C ALA A 175 4.76 -16.27 -31.82
#